data_AF-A0A2I0QIM2-F1
#
_entry.id   AF-A0A2I0QIM2-F1
#
_cell.length_a   1.000
_cell.length_b   1.000
_cell.length_c   1.000
_cell.angle_alpha   90.00
_cell.angle_beta   90.00
_cell.angle_gamma   90.00
#
_symmetry.space_group_name_H-M   'P 1'
#
loop_
_entity.id
_entity.type
_entity.pdbx_description
1 polymer ?
#
loop_
_entity_poly.entity_id
_entity_poly.type
_entity_poly.pdbx_seq_one_letter_code
_entity_poly.pdbx_strand_id
1 'polypeptide(L)' 'MSPETNLEERKKYLLRKVEDRTISESEALELAGILNKDAKIRELDEGVRTLITLGLGALGGYLMAKLLEKSSVST' A
#
# COMPACT_ATOMS: atom_id res chain seq x y z
N MET A 1 23.64 -10.82 0.49
CA MET A 1 22.67 -9.87 -0.09
C MET A 1 22.53 -8.69 0.84
N SER A 2 22.56 -7.46 0.32
CA SER A 2 22.40 -6.26 1.14
C SER A 2 20.93 -6.06 1.54
N PRO A 3 20.63 -5.59 2.76
CA PRO A 3 19.25 -5.37 3.23
C PRO A 3 18.44 -4.44 2.33
N GLU A 4 19.11 -3.47 1.70
CA GLU A 4 18.52 -2.48 0.79
C GLU A 4 18.01 -3.12 -0.51
N THR A 5 18.74 -4.12 -1.05
CA THR A 5 18.34 -4.85 -2.25
C THR A 5 17.05 -5.65 -2.03
N ASN A 6 16.89 -6.21 -0.82
CA ASN A 6 15.71 -6.99 -0.46
C ASN A 6 14.47 -6.08 -0.30
N LEU A 7 14.62 -4.87 0.24
CA LEU A 7 13.53 -3.89 0.36
C LEU A 7 13.06 -3.38 -1.01
N GLU A 8 13.98 -3.16 -1.95
CA GLU A 8 13.63 -2.66 -3.29
C GLU A 8 12.89 -3.73 -4.11
N GLU A 9 13.32 -4.99 -4.03
CA GLU A 9 12.61 -6.13 -4.62
C GLU A 9 11.24 -6.34 -3.98
N ARG A 10 11.15 -6.24 -2.65
CA ARG A 10 9.89 -6.35 -1.92
C ARG A 10 8.91 -5.25 -2.32
N LYS A 11 9.37 -4.01 -2.47
CA LYS A 11 8.57 -2.89 -2.97
C LYS A 11 8.01 -3.17 -4.36
N LYS A 12 8.84 -3.63 -5.29
CA LYS A 12 8.42 -3.98 -6.67
C LYS A 12 7.38 -5.10 -6.68
N TYR A 13 7.59 -6.13 -5.87
CA TYR A 13 6.65 -7.24 -5.72
C TYR A 13 5.28 -6.76 -5.23
N LEU A 14 5.25 -5.94 -4.18
CA LEU A 14 4.01 -5.40 -3.62
C LEU A 14 3.28 -4.48 -4.60
N LEU A 15 4.00 -3.61 -5.32
CA LEU A 15 3.41 -2.75 -6.36
C LEU A 15 2.74 -3.57 -7.47
N ARG A 16 3.38 -4.66 -7.91
CA ARG A 16 2.79 -5.56 -8.91
C ARG A 16 1.48 -6.19 -8.42
N LYS A 17 1.40 -6.56 -7.14
CA LYS A 17 0.14 -7.05 -6.54
C LYS A 17 -0.94 -5.98 -6.48
N VAL A 18 -0.60 -4.70 -6.32
CA VAL A 18 -1.55 -3.59 -6.42
C VAL A 18 -2.12 -3.50 -7.84
N GLU A 19 -1.25 -3.52 -8.86
CA GLU A 19 -1.64 -3.49 -10.27
C GLU A 19 -2.55 -4.68 -10.62
N ASP A 20 -2.20 -5.87 -10.14
CA ASP A 20 -2.97 -7.10 -10.34
C ASP A 20 -4.24 -7.17 -9.47
N ARG A 21 -4.45 -6.22 -8.55
CA ARG A 21 -5.56 -6.19 -7.57
C ARG A 21 -5.61 -7.45 -6.68
N THR A 22 -4.46 -8.07 -6.45
CA THR A 22 -4.28 -9.28 -5.62
C THR A 22 -3.61 -8.98 -4.29
N ILE A 23 -3.30 -7.71 -4.01
CA ILE A 23 -2.68 -7.29 -2.75
C ILE A 23 -3.61 -7.53 -1.56
N SER A 24 -3.08 -8.09 -0.48
CA SER A 24 -3.79 -8.18 0.79
C SER A 24 -3.71 -6.88 1.58
N GLU A 25 -4.56 -6.74 2.61
CA GLU A 25 -4.51 -5.59 3.51
C GLU A 25 -3.15 -5.46 4.22
N SER A 26 -2.62 -6.56 4.75
CA SER A 26 -1.31 -6.58 5.42
C SER A 26 -0.17 -6.17 4.48
N GLU A 27 -0.25 -6.59 3.22
CA GLU A 27 0.70 -6.22 2.18
C GLU A 27 0.57 -4.75 1.76
N ALA A 28 -0.64 -4.19 1.76
CA ALA A 28 -0.87 -2.76 1.50
C ALA A 28 -0.28 -1.88 2.62
N LEU A 29 -0.44 -2.29 3.88
CA LEU A 29 0.18 -1.62 5.03
C LEU A 29 1.72 -1.74 4.99
N GLU A 30 2.24 -2.91 4.60
CA GLU A 30 3.67 -3.11 4.38
C GLU A 30 4.21 -2.17 3.29
N LEU A 31 3.54 -2.09 2.14
CA LEU A 31 3.90 -1.20 1.05
C LEU A 31 3.87 0.27 1.48
N ALA A 32 2.84 0.69 2.22
CA ALA A 32 2.74 2.04 2.77
C ALA A 32 3.92 2.35 3.72
N GLY A 33 4.31 1.39 4.58
CA GLY A 33 5.46 1.52 5.47
C GLY A 33 6.79 1.61 4.71
N ILE A 34 6.96 0.85 3.63
CA ILE A 34 8.14 0.91 2.76
C ILE A 34 8.21 2.26 2.04
N LEU A 35 7.10 2.71 1.46
CA LEU A 35 6.99 4.00 0.78
C LEU A 35 7.29 5.16 1.73
N ASN A 36 6.77 5.14 2.95
CA ASN A 36 7.00 6.20 3.93
C ASN A 36 8.47 6.26 4.44
N LYS A 37 9.20 5.15 4.34
CA LYS A 37 10.64 5.06 4.67
C LYS A 37 11.54 5.42 3.49
N ASP A 38 11.00 5.46 2.27
CA ASP A 38 11.74 5.80 1.07
C ASP A 38 12.17 7.27 1.13
N ALA A 39 13.48 7.52 1.13
CA ALA A 39 14.05 8.87 1.20
C ALA A 39 13.50 9.78 0.09
N LYS A 40 13.22 9.22 -1.09
CA LYS A 40 12.63 9.95 -2.22
C LYS A 40 11.22 10.48 -1.91
N ILE A 41 10.44 9.78 -1.08
CA ILE A 41 9.11 10.26 -0.65
C ILE A 41 9.24 11.35 0.41
N ARG A 42 10.28 11.33 1.24
CA ARG A 42 10.55 12.41 2.19
C ARG A 42 10.99 13.71 1.52
N GLU A 43 11.60 13.60 0.34
CA GLU A 43 11.97 14.72 -0.53
C GLU A 43 10.77 15.26 -1.35
N LEU A 44 9.65 14.54 -1.40
CA LEU A 44 8.43 15.04 -2.04
C LEU A 44 7.85 16.20 -1.24
N ASP A 45 7.28 17.16 -1.98
CA ASP A 45 6.51 18.25 -1.42
C ASP A 45 5.44 17.73 -0.44
N GLU A 46 5.17 18.49 0.61
CA GLU A 46 4.23 18.11 1.66
C GLU A 46 2.84 17.82 1.10
N GLY A 47 2.36 18.60 0.11
CA GLY A 47 1.08 18.36 -0.55
C GLY A 47 1.04 17.02 -1.30
N VAL A 48 2.15 16.62 -1.93
CA VAL A 48 2.26 15.34 -2.64
C VAL A 48 2.26 14.17 -1.65
N ARG A 49 2.95 14.30 -0.52
CA ARG A 49 2.89 13.29 0.56
C ARG A 49 1.48 13.13 1.10
N THR A 50 0.79 14.24 1.37
CA THR A 50 -0.61 14.23 1.82
C THR A 50 -1.52 13.53 0.81
N LEU A 51 -1.36 13.80 -0.49
CA LEU A 51 -2.14 13.12 -1.54
C LEU A 51 -1.87 11.61 -1.60
N ILE A 52 -0.62 11.17 -1.42
CA ILE A 52 -0.27 9.75 -1.34
C ILE A 52 -0.93 9.11 -0.11
N THR A 53 -0.86 9.75 1.05
CA THR A 53 -1.51 9.26 2.28
C THR A 53 -3.03 9.18 2.14
N LEU A 54 -3.67 10.20 1.53
CA LEU A 54 -5.11 10.21 1.27
C LEU A 54 -5.51 9.10 0.29
N GLY A 55 -4.73 8.90 -0.78
CA GLY A 55 -4.95 7.83 -1.75
C GLY A 55 -4.84 6.44 -1.13
N LEU A 56 -3.83 6.22 -0.28
CA LEU A 56 -3.68 4.97 0.48
C LEU A 56 -4.82 4.77 1.49
N GLY A 57 -5.26 5.84 2.17
CA GLY A 57 -6.41 5.79 3.06
C GLY A 57 -7.72 5.45 2.35
N ALA A 58 -7.96 6.04 1.18
CA ALA A 58 -9.13 5.73 0.35
C ALA A 58 -9.10 4.28 -0.16
N LEU A 59 -7.93 3.79 -0.59
CA LEU A 59 -7.72 2.38 -0.97
C LEU A 59 -8.00 1.42 0.20
N GLY A 60 -7.47 1.73 1.40
CA GLY A 60 -7.71 0.93 2.60
C GLY A 60 -9.19 0.91 3.01
N GLY A 61 -9.86 2.06 2.99
CA GLY A 61 -11.29 2.18 3.26
C GLY A 61 -12.15 1.42 2.26
N TYR A 62 -11.81 1.49 0.97
CA TYR A 62 -12.49 0.73 -0.07
C TYR A 62 -12.32 -0.78 0.10
N LEU A 63 -11.11 -1.26 0.41
CA LEU A 63 -10.85 -2.67 0.68
C LEU A 63 -11.63 -3.17 1.90
N MET A 64 -11.70 -2.38 2.98
CA MET A 64 -12.50 -2.68 4.16
C MET A 64 -14.00 -2.75 3.83
N ALA A 65 -14.53 -1.78 3.09
CA ALA A 65 -15.93 -1.80 2.66
C ALA A 65 -16.25 -3.06 1.83
N LYS A 66 -15.35 -3.46 0.92
CA LYS A 66 -15.46 -4.69 0.12
C LYS A 66 -15.42 -5.97 0.95
N LEU A 67 -14.61 -6.02 2.01
CA LEU A 67 -14.56 -7.16 2.94
C LEU A 67 -15.85 -7.26 3.76
N LEU A 68 -16.40 -6.13 4.20
CA LEU A 68 -17.68 -6.05 4.89
C LEU A 68 -18.87 -6.42 4.00
N GLU A 69 -18.86 -6.00 2.73
CA GLU A 69 -19.86 -6.45 1.75
C GLU A 69 -19.87 -7.98 1.61
N LYS A 70 -18.69 -8.61 1.44
CA LYS A 70 -18.57 -10.06 1.30
C LYS A 70 -19.02 -10.84 2.54
N SER A 71 -18.87 -10.27 3.74
CA SER A 71 -19.30 -10.91 4.98
C SER A 71 -20.79 -10.76 5.26
N SER A 72 -21.48 -9.82 4.60
CA SER A 72 -22.95 -9.70 4.67
C SER A 72 -23.71 -10.74 3.83
N VAL A 73 -23.06 -11.44 2.89
CA VAL A 73 -23.68 -12.48 2.05
C VAL A 73 -23.62 -13.86 2.73
N SER A 74 -23.91 -13.90 4.03
CA SER A 74 -24.12 -15.14 4.77
C SER A 74 -25.35 -15.00 5.64
N THR A 75 -26.51 -15.07 5.01
CA THR A 75 -27.78 -15.48 5.63
C THR A 75 -28.65 -16.15 4.57
#